data_AF-A0A3S0U0S5-F1
#
_entry.id   AF-A0A3S0U0S5-F1
#
_cell.length_a   1.000
_cell.length_b   1.000
_cell.length_c   1.000
_cell.angle_alpha   90.00
_cell.angle_beta   90.00
_cell.angle_gamma   90.00
#
_symmetry.space_group_name_H-M   'P 1'
#
loop_
_entity.id
_entity.type
_entity.pdbx_description
1 polymer ?
#
loop_
_entity_poly.entity_id
_entity_poly.type
_entity_poly.pdbx_seq_one_letter_code
_entity_poly.pdbx_strand_id
1 'polypeptide(L)'
;MRTLSRLPHVLLTALLAGGLLATGASPASAVSGTGSGIDREYRALPGASSWLGDPVSAERCGLRDGGCYRQYQKGTIHWSPTTGARAQRGGILARWRAEGSEHGTLGYPVSREACGKNGCEVRYQRGRITWTAKAGAVVHRDVDAASSASVVVNKERPLAPRTYAPSPLRTVGGGVQLREDAATAYQRMSRAAGAQGVHLVAQSGYRDYATQDALYRGYTASHGQATADSLSARPGYSEHQTGLAVDVASPTGACTLLACFSATPQGRWIAAHAHEYGFVVRYPQGQTPSTGYAYEPWHLRYVGPATAKSVKRSGRASLEAYLGLPAAPTY
;
A
#
# COMPACT_ATOMS: atom_id res chain seq x y z
N MET A 1 -52.82 19.00 -50.75
CA MET A 1 -53.53 17.71 -50.98
C MET A 1 -52.87 16.69 -50.05
N ARG A 2 -53.36 16.46 -48.80
CA ARG A 2 -54.38 15.47 -48.35
C ARG A 2 -54.22 14.14 -49.12
N THR A 3 -53.85 12.99 -48.54
CA THR A 3 -54.51 12.19 -47.47
C THR A 3 -53.51 11.15 -46.88
N LEU A 4 -53.26 11.00 -45.57
CA LEU A 4 -53.97 10.21 -44.53
C LEU A 4 -54.37 8.75 -44.88
N SER A 5 -53.71 7.76 -44.24
CA SER A 5 -54.23 6.41 -43.95
C SER A 5 -53.41 5.78 -42.80
N ARG A 6 -53.88 5.89 -41.55
CA ARG A 6 -54.58 4.87 -40.72
C ARG A 6 -53.69 3.75 -40.14
N LEU A 7 -53.47 3.86 -38.83
CA LEU A 7 -53.06 2.83 -37.87
C LEU A 7 -54.14 1.74 -37.69
N PRO A 8 -53.76 0.55 -37.19
CA PRO A 8 -54.61 -0.23 -36.30
C PRO A 8 -54.07 -0.24 -34.86
N HIS A 9 -55.00 -0.08 -33.93
CA HIS A 9 -54.83 -0.24 -32.49
C HIS A 9 -54.53 -1.71 -32.13
N VAL A 10 -53.54 -1.93 -31.25
CA VAL A 10 -53.53 -3.11 -30.38
C VAL A 10 -53.16 -2.69 -28.96
N LEU A 11 -54.11 -3.01 -28.09
CA LEU A 11 -54.17 -3.11 -26.64
C LEU A 11 -53.03 -2.57 -25.75
N LEU A 12 -53.49 -1.69 -24.86
CA LEU A 12 -52.92 -1.32 -23.58
C LEU A 12 -52.95 -2.53 -22.63
N THR A 13 -51.78 -3.05 -22.24
CA THR A 13 -51.63 -3.86 -21.02
C THR A 13 -50.67 -3.15 -20.09
N ALA A 14 -51.22 -2.56 -19.04
CA ALA A 14 -50.49 -2.07 -17.88
C ALA A 14 -49.93 -3.27 -17.12
N LEU A 15 -48.60 -3.34 -17.00
CA LEU A 15 -47.91 -4.28 -16.11
C LEU A 15 -47.12 -3.47 -15.09
N LEU A 16 -47.38 -3.80 -13.83
CA LEU A 16 -46.95 -3.12 -12.62
C LEU A 16 -45.44 -2.90 -12.58
N ALA A 17 -45.06 -1.68 -12.18
CA ALA A 17 -43.76 -1.38 -11.63
C ALA A 17 -43.57 -2.10 -10.28
N GLY A 18 -43.04 -3.32 -10.33
CA GLY A 18 -42.52 -4.03 -9.16
C GLY A 18 -41.05 -3.67 -8.98
N GLY A 19 -40.74 -2.85 -7.98
CA GLY A 19 -39.37 -2.52 -7.61
C GLY A 19 -38.59 -3.78 -7.22
N LEU A 20 -37.57 -4.14 -8.01
CA LEU A 20 -36.54 -5.07 -7.58
C LEU A 20 -35.67 -4.35 -6.55
N LEU A 21 -35.98 -4.54 -5.27
CA LEU A 21 -35.00 -4.40 -4.21
C LEU A 21 -33.92 -5.46 -4.46
N ALA A 22 -32.83 -5.04 -5.09
CA ALA A 22 -31.60 -5.81 -5.09
C ALA A 22 -31.12 -5.89 -3.64
N THR A 23 -31.50 -6.97 -2.96
CA THR A 23 -30.88 -7.35 -1.70
C THR A 23 -29.41 -7.60 -2.00
N GLY A 24 -28.57 -6.69 -1.52
CA GLY A 24 -27.13 -6.91 -1.51
C GLY A 24 -26.85 -8.15 -0.68
N ALA A 25 -26.65 -9.28 -1.35
CA ALA A 25 -26.10 -10.46 -0.74
C ALA A 25 -24.73 -10.08 -0.19
N SER A 26 -24.66 -9.93 1.13
CA SER A 26 -23.39 -9.80 1.84
C SER A 26 -22.49 -10.97 1.42
N PRO A 27 -21.19 -10.76 1.15
CA PRO A 27 -20.29 -11.89 1.00
C PRO A 27 -20.37 -12.67 2.31
N ALA A 28 -20.83 -13.91 2.20
CA ALA A 28 -21.06 -14.79 3.31
C ALA A 28 -19.82 -14.81 4.21
N SER A 29 -20.03 -14.48 5.49
CA SER A 29 -19.19 -14.95 6.58
C SER A 29 -18.87 -16.41 6.32
N ALA A 30 -17.64 -16.84 6.60
CA ALA A 30 -17.29 -18.25 6.59
C ALA A 30 -18.17 -19.01 7.62
N VAL A 31 -19.37 -19.43 7.21
CA VAL A 31 -20.28 -20.29 7.93
C VAL A 31 -19.95 -21.70 7.49
N SER A 32 -19.12 -22.36 8.29
CA SER A 32 -19.03 -23.82 8.34
C SER A 32 -18.82 -24.21 9.80
N GLY A 33 -19.93 -24.57 10.47
CA GLY A 33 -20.02 -25.38 11.70
C GLY A 33 -19.26 -24.95 12.97
N THR A 34 -18.42 -23.90 12.93
CA THR A 34 -17.45 -23.60 13.99
C THR A 34 -17.31 -22.11 14.30
N GLY A 35 -18.27 -21.26 13.93
CA GLY A 35 -18.22 -19.79 14.19
C GLY A 35 -17.22 -19.03 13.32
N SER A 36 -17.29 -17.69 13.34
CA SER A 36 -16.44 -16.80 12.54
C SER A 36 -14.96 -16.89 12.92
N GLY A 37 -14.07 -16.25 12.15
CA GLY A 37 -12.65 -16.13 12.52
C GLY A 37 -12.46 -15.47 13.89
N ILE A 38 -13.35 -14.53 14.24
CA ILE A 38 -13.36 -13.85 15.54
C ILE A 38 -13.84 -14.80 16.65
N ASP A 39 -14.87 -15.61 16.40
CA ASP A 39 -15.35 -16.60 17.39
C ASP A 39 -14.31 -17.70 17.67
N ARG A 40 -13.51 -18.07 16.66
CA ARG A 40 -12.37 -18.99 16.84
C ARG A 40 -11.25 -18.36 17.65
N GLU A 41 -10.89 -17.10 17.37
CA GLU A 41 -9.87 -16.40 18.16
C GLU A 41 -10.30 -16.25 19.61
N TYR A 42 -11.54 -15.82 19.88
CA TYR A 42 -12.05 -15.66 21.25
C TYR A 42 -11.97 -16.96 22.04
N ARG A 43 -12.44 -18.09 21.48
CA ARG A 43 -12.37 -19.40 22.15
C ARG A 43 -10.95 -19.91 22.34
N ALA A 44 -10.02 -19.52 21.46
CA ALA A 44 -8.62 -19.93 21.54
C ALA A 44 -7.77 -19.02 22.44
N LEU A 45 -8.33 -17.97 23.05
CA LEU A 45 -7.62 -17.12 24.02
C LEU A 45 -7.70 -17.77 25.41
N PRO A 46 -6.55 -18.05 26.06
CA PRO A 46 -6.54 -18.49 27.44
C PRO A 46 -7.22 -17.43 28.34
N GLY A 47 -8.25 -17.85 29.08
CA GLY A 47 -9.00 -16.97 29.97
C GLY A 47 -9.73 -15.83 29.25
N ALA A 48 -10.22 -16.05 28.03
CA ALA A 48 -10.88 -15.04 27.18
C ALA A 48 -11.89 -14.16 27.92
N SER A 49 -12.81 -14.75 28.67
CA SER A 49 -13.83 -14.01 29.44
C SER A 49 -13.22 -13.11 30.52
N SER A 50 -12.13 -13.52 31.16
CA SER A 50 -11.44 -12.68 32.15
C SER A 50 -10.61 -11.57 31.46
N TRP A 51 -9.92 -11.92 30.38
CA TRP A 51 -8.96 -11.05 29.71
C TRP A 51 -9.61 -9.97 28.84
N LEU A 52 -10.62 -10.36 28.07
CA LEU A 52 -11.33 -9.52 27.10
C LEU A 52 -12.76 -9.17 27.53
N GLY A 53 -13.40 -10.01 28.35
CA GLY A 53 -14.79 -9.85 28.75
C GLY A 53 -15.77 -10.33 27.68
N ASP A 54 -17.07 -10.20 27.97
CA ASP A 54 -18.14 -10.60 27.05
C ASP A 54 -18.18 -9.70 25.81
N PRO A 55 -18.69 -10.19 24.66
CA PRO A 55 -18.91 -9.38 23.48
C PRO A 55 -19.94 -8.29 23.77
N VAL A 56 -19.62 -7.04 23.41
CA VAL A 56 -20.51 -5.88 23.56
C VAL A 56 -21.06 -5.37 22.23
N SER A 57 -20.63 -6.00 21.13
CA SER A 57 -21.16 -5.74 19.80
C SER A 57 -21.36 -7.04 19.04
N ALA A 58 -22.24 -7.02 18.03
CA ALA A 58 -22.17 -7.98 16.95
C ALA A 58 -20.83 -7.83 16.19
N GLU A 59 -20.47 -8.85 15.42
CA GLU A 59 -19.39 -8.72 14.45
C GLU A 59 -19.76 -7.73 13.36
N ARG A 60 -18.85 -6.81 13.04
CA ARG A 60 -19.01 -5.78 12.02
C ARG A 60 -17.92 -5.90 10.98
N CYS A 61 -18.31 -6.05 9.73
CA CYS A 61 -17.41 -6.15 8.58
C CYS A 61 -17.45 -4.87 7.75
N GLY A 62 -16.46 -4.71 6.85
CA GLY A 62 -16.30 -3.54 5.99
C GLY A 62 -15.07 -2.70 6.33
N LEU A 63 -14.18 -3.19 7.19
CA LEU A 63 -12.87 -2.59 7.38
C LEU A 63 -12.01 -2.79 6.11
N ARG A 64 -10.93 -2.02 5.99
CA ARG A 64 -9.95 -2.11 4.90
C ARG A 64 -9.60 -3.55 4.55
N ASP A 65 -9.46 -3.86 3.25
CA ASP A 65 -9.11 -5.21 2.78
C ASP A 65 -10.11 -6.31 3.22
N GLY A 66 -11.39 -5.95 3.41
CA GLY A 66 -12.45 -6.88 3.76
C GLY A 66 -12.39 -7.35 5.22
N GLY A 67 -11.77 -6.55 6.09
CA GLY A 67 -11.65 -6.88 7.50
C GLY A 67 -12.97 -6.75 8.26
N CYS A 68 -13.00 -7.41 9.42
CA CYS A 68 -14.10 -7.38 10.37
C CYS A 68 -13.56 -7.14 11.78
N TYR A 69 -14.41 -6.72 12.69
CA TYR A 69 -14.09 -6.63 14.10
C TYR A 69 -15.28 -6.96 14.98
N ARG A 70 -15.01 -7.30 16.24
CA ARG A 70 -16.00 -7.36 17.31
C ARG A 70 -15.44 -6.73 18.57
N GLN A 71 -16.25 -5.87 19.18
CA GLN A 71 -15.92 -5.24 20.46
C GLN A 71 -16.32 -6.16 21.62
N TYR A 72 -15.49 -6.13 22.64
CA TYR A 72 -15.66 -6.83 23.90
C TYR A 72 -15.44 -5.82 25.02
N GLN A 73 -15.91 -6.11 26.23
CA GLN A 73 -15.88 -5.17 27.35
C GLN A 73 -14.51 -4.51 27.57
N LYS A 74 -13.41 -5.26 27.38
CA LYS A 74 -12.04 -4.80 27.66
C LYS A 74 -11.18 -4.62 26.41
N GLY A 75 -11.69 -4.92 25.22
CA GLY A 75 -10.87 -4.88 24.00
C GLY A 75 -11.62 -5.19 22.72
N THR A 76 -10.89 -5.59 21.68
CA THR A 76 -11.47 -5.81 20.36
C THR A 76 -10.67 -6.87 19.63
N ILE A 77 -11.38 -7.81 18.99
CA ILE A 77 -10.77 -8.73 18.04
C ILE A 77 -10.96 -8.14 16.66
N HIS A 78 -9.85 -7.98 15.93
CA HIS A 78 -9.87 -7.58 14.52
C HIS A 78 -9.47 -8.78 13.67
N TRP A 79 -10.14 -8.97 12.55
CA TRP A 79 -9.86 -10.01 11.59
C TRP A 79 -9.66 -9.38 10.21
N SER A 80 -8.71 -9.90 9.44
CA SER A 80 -8.64 -9.67 7.99
C SER A 80 -8.35 -10.99 7.29
N PRO A 81 -8.68 -11.11 5.99
CA PRO A 81 -8.32 -12.29 5.20
C PRO A 81 -6.81 -12.58 5.23
N THR A 82 -5.98 -11.53 5.36
CA THR A 82 -4.50 -11.66 5.28
C THR A 82 -3.83 -11.95 6.62
N THR A 83 -4.40 -11.49 7.74
CA THR A 83 -3.77 -11.58 9.07
C THR A 83 -4.46 -12.55 10.02
N GLY A 84 -5.68 -12.99 9.68
CA GLY A 84 -6.56 -13.71 10.60
C GLY A 84 -7.04 -12.81 11.75
N ALA A 85 -7.71 -13.43 12.73
CA ALA A 85 -8.26 -12.74 13.88
C ALA A 85 -7.18 -12.58 14.96
N ARG A 86 -7.07 -11.37 15.52
CA ARG A 86 -6.14 -11.04 16.60
C ARG A 86 -6.84 -10.17 17.64
N ALA A 87 -6.81 -10.64 18.87
CA ALA A 87 -7.34 -9.90 20.00
C ALA A 87 -6.34 -8.86 20.52
N GLN A 88 -6.85 -7.67 20.82
CA GLN A 88 -6.07 -6.56 21.36
C GLN A 88 -6.88 -5.88 22.47
N ARG A 89 -6.18 -5.30 23.45
CA ARG A 89 -6.81 -4.53 24.53
C ARG A 89 -5.91 -3.42 25.06
N GLY A 90 -6.44 -2.65 26.02
CA GLY A 90 -5.66 -1.72 26.83
C GLY A 90 -4.91 -0.64 26.04
N GLY A 91 -3.75 -0.23 26.56
CA GLY A 91 -2.95 0.87 26.03
C GLY A 91 -2.43 0.63 24.60
N ILE A 92 -2.14 -0.62 24.24
CA ILE A 92 -1.70 -0.97 22.88
C ILE A 92 -2.85 -0.76 21.88
N LEU A 93 -4.05 -1.28 22.17
CA LEU A 93 -5.22 -1.06 21.32
C LEU A 93 -5.57 0.42 21.21
N ALA A 94 -5.52 1.16 22.32
CA ALA A 94 -5.78 2.60 22.32
C ALA A 94 -4.77 3.35 21.44
N ARG A 95 -3.47 3.02 21.54
CA ARG A 95 -2.45 3.64 20.69
C ARG A 95 -2.62 3.29 19.23
N TRP A 96 -2.88 2.02 18.90
CA TRP A 96 -3.11 1.61 17.51
C TRP A 96 -4.30 2.35 16.87
N ARG A 97 -5.38 2.58 17.63
CA ARG A 97 -6.51 3.40 17.18
C ARG A 97 -6.10 4.85 16.90
N ALA A 98 -5.30 5.43 17.77
CA ALA A 98 -4.76 6.78 17.59
C ALA A 98 -3.80 6.89 16.38
N GLU A 99 -3.17 5.79 15.99
CA GLU A 99 -2.34 5.68 14.76
C GLU A 99 -3.16 5.47 13.48
N GLY A 100 -4.49 5.54 13.55
CA GLY A 100 -5.38 5.34 12.41
C GLY A 100 -5.77 3.88 12.14
N SER A 101 -5.56 2.98 13.11
CA SER A 101 -5.95 1.56 13.02
C SER A 101 -5.42 0.88 11.74
N GLU A 102 -6.24 0.08 11.06
CA GLU A 102 -5.91 -0.58 9.80
C GLU A 102 -5.65 0.41 8.66
N HIS A 103 -6.12 1.65 8.76
CA HIS A 103 -5.86 2.72 7.80
C HIS A 103 -4.48 3.35 7.97
N GLY A 104 -3.88 3.22 9.16
CA GLY A 104 -2.59 3.79 9.50
C GLY A 104 -1.36 3.08 8.93
N THR A 105 -0.21 3.63 9.28
CA THR A 105 1.11 3.14 8.86
C THR A 105 1.38 1.71 9.30
N LEU A 106 0.80 1.25 10.43
CA LEU A 106 1.00 -0.10 10.98
C LEU A 106 0.18 -1.18 10.27
N GLY A 107 -1.07 -0.87 9.86
CA GLY A 107 -2.02 -1.85 9.32
C GLY A 107 -2.59 -2.78 10.39
N TYR A 108 -3.07 -3.96 9.97
CA TYR A 108 -3.68 -4.93 10.87
C TYR A 108 -2.68 -5.59 11.82
N PRO A 109 -3.11 -6.01 13.04
CA PRO A 109 -2.31 -6.86 13.91
C PRO A 109 -2.03 -8.22 13.24
N VAL A 110 -0.80 -8.73 13.38
CA VAL A 110 -0.38 -10.06 12.89
C VAL A 110 -0.07 -11.03 14.04
N SER A 111 0.14 -10.52 15.26
CA SER A 111 0.31 -11.33 16.47
C SER A 111 -0.78 -11.04 17.50
N ARG A 112 -0.96 -11.97 18.45
CA ARG A 112 -1.61 -11.65 19.74
C ARG A 112 -0.70 -10.75 20.56
N GLU A 113 -1.29 -10.09 21.57
CA GLU A 113 -0.52 -9.40 22.60
C GLU A 113 0.30 -10.40 23.40
N ALA A 114 1.62 -10.23 23.40
CA ALA A 114 2.55 -11.05 24.16
C ALA A 114 3.14 -10.23 25.30
N CYS A 115 2.87 -10.62 26.54
CA CYS A 115 3.35 -9.92 27.74
C CYS A 115 4.38 -10.77 28.49
N GLY A 116 5.46 -10.15 28.92
CA GLY A 116 6.46 -10.70 29.83
C GLY A 116 6.79 -9.73 30.96
N LYS A 117 7.85 -10.02 31.73
CA LYS A 117 8.28 -9.20 32.89
C LYS A 117 8.54 -7.72 32.53
N ASN A 118 8.95 -7.45 31.29
CA ASN A 118 9.43 -6.14 30.86
C ASN A 118 8.43 -5.37 29.99
N GLY A 119 7.19 -5.87 29.83
CA GLY A 119 6.16 -5.21 29.02
C GLY A 119 5.42 -6.15 28.09
N CYS A 120 4.58 -5.56 27.26
CA CYS A 120 3.77 -6.24 26.26
C CYS A 120 4.11 -5.77 24.85
N GLU A 121 3.90 -6.62 23.85
CA GLU A 121 4.09 -6.28 22.44
C GLU A 121 2.96 -6.84 21.59
N VAL A 122 2.54 -6.06 20.58
CA VAL A 122 1.77 -6.54 19.43
C VAL A 122 2.52 -6.17 18.15
N ARG A 123 2.69 -7.15 17.26
CA ARG A 123 3.19 -6.94 15.90
C ARG A 123 2.04 -6.66 14.94
N TYR A 124 2.28 -5.77 13.98
CA TYR A 124 1.38 -5.36 12.91
C TYR A 124 2.02 -5.65 11.55
N GLN A 125 1.26 -5.50 10.48
CA GLN A 125 1.74 -5.72 9.11
C GLN A 125 3.01 -4.91 8.77
N ARG A 126 3.18 -3.73 9.37
CA ARG A 126 4.27 -2.78 9.08
C ARG A 126 4.82 -2.11 10.35
N GLY A 127 4.98 -2.90 11.41
CA GLY A 127 5.64 -2.44 12.62
C GLY A 127 5.17 -3.17 13.86
N ARG A 128 5.38 -2.56 15.02
CA ARG A 128 4.95 -3.09 16.31
C ARG A 128 4.63 -1.97 17.28
N ILE A 129 3.80 -2.28 18.27
CA ILE A 129 3.60 -1.42 19.43
C ILE A 129 4.05 -2.20 20.65
N THR A 130 4.95 -1.59 21.43
CA THR A 130 5.40 -2.08 22.73
C THR A 130 4.73 -1.28 23.84
N TRP A 131 4.45 -1.89 24.98
CA TRP A 131 3.91 -1.21 26.15
C TRP A 131 4.71 -1.58 27.40
N THR A 132 5.04 -0.59 28.22
CA THR A 132 5.58 -0.80 29.57
C THR A 132 4.88 0.13 30.56
N ALA A 133 4.90 -0.21 31.86
CA ALA A 133 4.32 0.65 32.89
C ALA A 133 4.97 2.05 32.93
N LYS A 134 6.28 2.14 32.62
CA LYS A 134 7.04 3.40 32.62
C LYS A 134 6.81 4.25 31.37
N ALA A 135 6.79 3.61 30.19
CA ALA A 135 6.79 4.32 28.91
C ALA A 135 5.40 4.43 28.26
N GLY A 136 4.40 3.71 28.77
CA GLY A 136 3.14 3.54 28.06
C GLY A 136 3.34 2.83 26.73
N ALA A 137 2.45 3.09 25.76
CA ALA A 137 2.52 2.49 24.43
C ALA A 137 3.45 3.27 23.50
N VAL A 138 4.46 2.60 22.95
CA VAL A 138 5.45 3.15 22.02
C VAL A 138 5.33 2.45 20.67
N VAL A 139 5.26 3.25 19.61
CA VAL A 139 5.11 2.79 18.23
C VAL A 139 6.48 2.67 17.56
N HIS A 140 6.74 1.53 16.92
CA HIS A 140 7.92 1.30 16.09
C HIS A 140 7.43 1.00 14.67
N ARG A 141 7.59 1.94 13.75
CA ARG A 141 7.04 1.82 12.39
C ARG A 141 8.10 1.33 11.42
N ASP A 142 7.70 0.36 10.60
CA ASP A 142 8.56 -0.12 9.51
C ASP A 142 8.65 0.91 8.38
N VAL A 143 7.75 1.89 8.33
CA VAL A 143 7.80 3.01 7.36
C VAL A 143 8.90 4.03 7.68
N ASP A 144 9.52 3.95 8.86
CA ASP A 144 10.62 4.82 9.32
C ASP A 144 12.00 4.13 9.17
N ALA A 145 12.03 2.79 9.04
CA ALA A 145 13.27 2.02 9.05
C ALA A 145 13.85 1.86 7.64
N ALA A 146 15.04 2.40 7.37
CA ALA A 146 15.68 2.38 6.05
C ALA A 146 15.82 0.98 5.42
N SER A 147 15.99 -0.06 6.25
CA SER A 147 16.08 -1.46 5.81
C SER A 147 14.74 -2.12 5.47
N SER A 148 13.62 -1.52 5.85
CA SER A 148 12.30 -2.10 5.63
C SER A 148 11.85 -1.98 4.17
N ALA A 149 11.15 -3.01 3.67
CA ALA A 149 10.42 -2.89 2.39
C ALA A 149 9.31 -1.83 2.42
N SER A 150 8.82 -1.48 3.62
CA SER A 150 7.76 -0.49 3.84
C SER A 150 8.27 0.94 4.04
N VAL A 151 9.59 1.17 4.05
CA VAL A 151 10.16 2.52 4.30
C VAL A 151 9.51 3.56 3.38
N VAL A 152 9.10 4.71 3.89
CA VAL A 152 8.64 5.81 3.01
C VAL A 152 9.70 6.90 3.03
N VAL A 153 10.32 7.10 1.88
CA VAL A 153 11.27 8.18 1.64
C VAL A 153 10.58 9.19 0.74
N ASN A 154 10.52 10.44 1.19
CA ASN A 154 9.99 11.58 0.45
C ASN A 154 10.58 12.87 1.05
N LYS A 155 10.18 14.04 0.58
CA LYS A 155 10.80 15.33 0.95
C LYS A 155 10.78 15.67 2.45
N GLU A 156 9.86 15.09 3.21
CA GLU A 156 9.73 15.27 4.66
C GLU A 156 10.37 14.12 5.47
N ARG A 157 10.79 13.04 4.79
CA ARG A 157 11.16 11.76 5.39
C ARG A 157 12.48 11.26 4.80
N PRO A 158 13.63 11.76 5.28
CA PRO A 158 14.93 11.28 4.82
C PRO A 158 15.19 9.85 5.34
N LEU A 159 16.10 9.16 4.65
CA LEU A 159 16.66 7.92 5.16
C LEU A 159 17.43 8.15 6.46
N ALA A 160 17.32 7.17 7.36
CA ALA A 160 18.06 7.10 8.61
C ALA A 160 18.80 5.75 8.70
N PRO A 161 20.15 5.73 8.63
CA PRO A 161 21.04 6.87 8.40
C PRO A 161 20.88 7.47 6.99
N ARG A 162 21.24 8.76 6.81
CA ARG A 162 21.15 9.45 5.51
C ARG A 162 21.91 8.75 4.39
N THR A 163 23.00 8.07 4.74
CA THR A 163 23.89 7.34 3.83
C THR A 163 23.54 5.85 3.72
N TYR A 164 22.36 5.43 4.16
CA TYR A 164 21.93 4.02 4.10
C TYR A 164 22.16 3.43 2.70
N ALA A 165 22.73 2.22 2.67
CA ALA A 165 22.91 1.41 1.49
C ALA A 165 22.41 -0.02 1.77
N PRO A 166 21.50 -0.58 0.95
CA PRO A 166 21.02 -1.94 1.13
C PRO A 166 22.06 -2.98 0.70
N SER A 167 21.97 -4.17 1.28
CA SER A 167 22.73 -5.34 0.85
C SER A 167 21.90 -6.61 1.12
N PRO A 168 21.94 -7.64 0.23
CA PRO A 168 22.62 -7.65 -1.06
C PRO A 168 21.85 -6.93 -2.17
N LEU A 169 22.60 -6.45 -3.18
CA LEU A 169 22.09 -5.94 -4.45
C LEU A 169 22.19 -7.01 -5.53
N ARG A 170 21.23 -7.02 -6.46
CA ARG A 170 21.16 -7.96 -7.57
C ARG A 170 20.89 -7.22 -8.88
N THR A 171 21.63 -7.57 -9.93
CA THR A 171 21.43 -7.02 -11.27
C THR A 171 20.13 -7.52 -11.90
N VAL A 172 19.38 -6.63 -12.53
CA VAL A 172 18.10 -6.91 -13.20
C VAL A 172 18.11 -6.64 -14.71
N GLY A 173 19.21 -6.13 -15.25
CA GLY A 173 19.42 -5.86 -16.68
C GLY A 173 20.16 -4.53 -16.90
N GLY A 174 20.97 -4.42 -17.96
CA GLY A 174 21.66 -3.17 -18.30
C GLY A 174 22.59 -2.60 -17.22
N GLY A 175 23.10 -3.45 -16.32
CA GLY A 175 23.87 -3.03 -15.15
C GLY A 175 23.03 -2.43 -14.00
N VAL A 176 21.71 -2.28 -14.18
CA VAL A 176 20.79 -1.80 -13.14
C VAL A 176 20.69 -2.83 -12.02
N GLN A 177 20.84 -2.37 -10.78
CA GLN A 177 20.76 -3.18 -9.58
C GLN A 177 19.55 -2.79 -8.74
N LEU A 178 18.95 -3.75 -8.04
CA LEU A 178 17.93 -3.54 -7.02
C LEU A 178 18.28 -4.34 -5.76
N ARG A 179 17.68 -3.98 -4.62
CA ARG A 179 17.71 -4.83 -3.44
C ARG A 179 17.12 -6.20 -3.77
N GLU A 180 17.66 -7.25 -3.18
CA GLU A 180 17.34 -8.64 -3.57
C GLU A 180 15.85 -8.99 -3.66
N ASP A 181 15.02 -8.48 -2.74
CA ASP A 181 13.57 -8.68 -2.74
C ASP A 181 12.90 -7.97 -3.93
N ALA A 182 13.22 -6.70 -4.16
CA ALA A 182 12.74 -5.94 -5.31
C ALA A 182 13.26 -6.51 -6.63
N ALA A 183 14.51 -6.98 -6.69
CA ALA A 183 15.09 -7.61 -7.87
C ALA A 183 14.34 -8.89 -8.25
N THR A 184 14.08 -9.76 -7.27
CA THR A 184 13.32 -11.00 -7.46
C THR A 184 11.91 -10.70 -7.97
N ALA A 185 11.25 -9.71 -7.38
CA ALA A 185 9.92 -9.26 -7.80
C ALA A 185 9.93 -8.69 -9.22
N TYR A 186 10.90 -7.83 -9.55
CA TYR A 186 11.03 -7.21 -10.86
C TYR A 186 11.27 -8.25 -11.95
N GLN A 187 12.17 -9.22 -11.72
CA GLN A 187 12.42 -10.29 -12.69
C GLN A 187 11.17 -11.14 -12.95
N ARG A 188 10.36 -11.43 -11.92
CA ARG A 188 9.06 -12.11 -12.10
C ARG A 188 8.09 -11.28 -12.91
N MET A 189 8.00 -9.99 -12.62
CA MET A 189 7.15 -9.03 -13.35
C MET A 189 7.57 -8.93 -14.82
N SER A 190 8.86 -8.77 -15.11
CA SER A 190 9.40 -8.68 -16.47
C SER A 190 9.20 -9.97 -17.27
N ARG A 191 9.31 -11.15 -16.64
CA ARG A 191 8.98 -12.43 -17.30
C ARG A 191 7.49 -12.52 -17.64
N ALA A 192 6.61 -12.10 -16.73
CA ALA A 192 5.17 -12.13 -16.96
C ALA A 192 4.74 -11.14 -18.05
N ALA A 193 5.33 -9.94 -18.08
CA ALA A 193 5.13 -8.98 -19.16
C ALA A 193 5.63 -9.55 -20.50
N GLY A 194 6.83 -10.15 -20.51
CA GLY A 194 7.42 -10.76 -21.70
C GLY A 194 6.58 -11.91 -22.27
N ALA A 195 5.96 -12.72 -21.41
CA ALA A 195 5.01 -13.76 -21.82
C ALA A 195 3.75 -13.21 -22.52
N GLN A 196 3.47 -11.91 -22.38
CA GLN A 196 2.41 -11.19 -23.05
C GLN A 196 2.93 -10.26 -24.17
N GLY A 197 4.18 -10.45 -24.61
CA GLY A 197 4.81 -9.65 -25.66
C GLY A 197 5.23 -8.23 -25.22
N VAL A 198 5.22 -7.94 -23.92
CA VAL A 198 5.63 -6.64 -23.36
C VAL A 198 7.01 -6.75 -22.73
N HIS A 199 8.03 -6.24 -23.41
CA HIS A 199 9.40 -6.22 -22.90
C HIS A 199 9.66 -4.96 -22.06
N LEU A 200 9.98 -5.15 -20.78
CA LEU A 200 10.35 -4.09 -19.84
C LEU A 200 11.88 -3.92 -19.81
N VAL A 201 12.37 -2.69 -19.92
CA VAL A 201 13.80 -2.38 -19.77
C VAL A 201 14.03 -1.65 -18.45
N ALA A 202 14.95 -2.13 -17.62
CA ALA A 202 15.38 -1.40 -16.43
C ALA A 202 16.30 -0.25 -16.85
N GLN A 203 15.90 0.99 -16.54
CA GLN A 203 16.63 2.20 -16.91
C GLN A 203 17.48 2.74 -15.75
N SER A 204 16.92 2.75 -14.54
CA SER A 204 17.62 3.16 -13.31
C SER A 204 17.11 2.34 -12.13
N GLY A 205 17.96 2.11 -11.14
CA GLY A 205 17.64 1.31 -9.96
C GLY A 205 18.32 1.88 -8.72
N TYR A 206 19.05 1.05 -7.99
CA TYR A 206 19.83 1.51 -6.84
C TYR A 206 20.80 2.64 -7.23
N ARG A 207 20.77 3.71 -6.43
CA ARG A 207 21.66 4.86 -6.53
C ARG A 207 22.11 5.25 -5.14
N ASP A 208 23.41 5.16 -4.88
CA ASP A 208 23.94 5.50 -3.56
C ASP A 208 23.82 7.01 -3.26
N TYR A 209 24.10 7.38 -2.00
CA TYR A 209 24.00 8.76 -1.53
C TYR A 209 24.90 9.72 -2.33
N ALA A 210 26.16 9.34 -2.58
CA ALA A 210 27.15 10.19 -3.24
C ALA A 210 26.77 10.45 -4.71
N THR A 211 26.24 9.44 -5.40
CA THR A 211 25.73 9.56 -6.76
C THR A 211 24.50 10.46 -6.80
N GLN A 212 23.57 10.32 -5.84
CA GLN A 212 22.41 11.21 -5.75
C GLN A 212 22.82 12.67 -5.46
N ASP A 213 23.82 12.88 -4.62
CA ASP A 213 24.37 14.19 -4.29
C ASP A 213 25.02 14.87 -5.52
N ALA A 214 25.84 14.14 -6.26
CA ALA A 214 26.41 14.62 -7.53
C ALA A 214 25.31 14.95 -8.57
N LEU A 215 24.31 14.07 -8.72
CA LEU A 215 23.18 14.29 -9.61
C LEU A 215 22.41 15.57 -9.24
N TYR A 216 22.04 15.72 -7.97
CA TYR A 216 21.29 16.87 -7.48
C TYR A 216 22.06 18.19 -7.65
N ARG A 217 23.38 18.19 -7.41
CA ARG A 217 24.24 19.33 -7.71
C ARG A 217 24.22 19.70 -9.19
N GLY A 218 24.26 18.71 -10.09
CA GLY A 218 24.14 18.93 -11.53
C GLY A 218 22.82 19.62 -11.89
N TYR A 219 21.68 19.10 -11.42
CA TYR A 219 20.37 19.73 -11.65
C TYR A 219 20.30 21.16 -11.10
N THR A 220 20.84 21.39 -9.90
CA THR A 220 20.86 22.72 -9.29
C THR A 220 21.70 23.70 -10.10
N ALA A 221 22.87 23.27 -10.59
CA ALA A 221 23.74 24.11 -11.43
C ALA A 221 23.09 24.45 -12.78
N SER A 222 22.37 23.51 -13.39
CA SER A 222 21.75 23.69 -14.71
C SER A 222 20.40 24.40 -14.69
N HIS A 223 19.61 24.24 -13.62
CA HIS A 223 18.20 24.66 -13.58
C HIS A 223 17.80 25.51 -12.37
N GLY A 224 18.72 25.74 -11.43
CA GLY A 224 18.43 26.37 -10.15
C GLY A 224 17.74 25.42 -9.16
N GLN A 225 17.78 25.79 -7.88
CA GLN A 225 17.33 24.93 -6.78
C GLN A 225 15.83 24.61 -6.84
N ALA A 226 14.97 25.60 -7.11
CA ALA A 226 13.52 25.38 -7.14
C ALA A 226 13.11 24.34 -8.20
N THR A 227 13.69 24.41 -9.40
CA THR A 227 13.47 23.42 -10.47
C THR A 227 14.05 22.07 -10.08
N ALA A 228 15.28 22.03 -9.53
CA ALA A 228 15.92 20.80 -9.09
C ALA A 228 15.07 20.07 -8.03
N ASP A 229 14.53 20.77 -7.04
CA ASP A 229 13.66 20.23 -5.99
C ASP A 229 12.35 19.64 -6.52
N SER A 230 11.93 19.99 -7.75
CA SER A 230 10.75 19.42 -8.43
C SER A 230 11.04 18.19 -9.29
N LEU A 231 12.29 18.04 -9.76
CA LEU A 231 12.71 17.02 -10.73
C LEU A 231 13.55 15.91 -10.11
N SER A 232 14.24 16.20 -9.00
CA SER A 232 15.21 15.28 -8.40
C SER A 232 15.17 15.35 -6.88
N ALA A 233 15.33 14.19 -6.26
CA ALA A 233 15.44 14.11 -4.81
C ALA A 233 16.76 14.72 -4.30
N ARG A 234 16.72 15.41 -3.16
CA ARG A 234 17.93 15.74 -2.39
C ARG A 234 18.60 14.45 -1.92
N PRO A 235 19.93 14.41 -1.74
CA PRO A 235 20.61 13.21 -1.26
C PRO A 235 20.08 12.78 0.13
N GLY A 236 19.81 11.48 0.29
CA GLY A 236 19.12 10.93 1.45
C GLY A 236 17.58 10.97 1.39
N TYR A 237 16.98 11.63 0.39
CA TYR A 237 15.52 11.71 0.19
C TYR A 237 15.05 10.94 -1.06
N SER A 238 15.94 10.21 -1.72
CA SER A 238 15.66 9.45 -2.95
C SER A 238 15.26 8.01 -2.64
N GLU A 239 14.12 7.56 -3.18
CA GLU A 239 13.75 6.14 -3.08
C GLU A 239 14.73 5.21 -3.79
N HIS A 240 15.45 5.68 -4.82
CA HIS A 240 16.51 4.88 -5.48
C HIS A 240 17.58 4.42 -4.49
N GLN A 241 17.86 5.20 -3.45
CA GLN A 241 18.86 4.83 -2.44
C GLN A 241 18.43 3.63 -1.57
N THR A 242 17.14 3.30 -1.53
CA THR A 242 16.66 2.09 -0.85
C THR A 242 16.92 0.81 -1.63
N GLY A 243 17.22 0.92 -2.93
CA GLY A 243 17.24 -0.22 -3.85
C GLY A 243 15.84 -0.81 -4.14
N LEU A 244 14.76 -0.17 -3.69
CA LEU A 244 13.37 -0.59 -3.89
C LEU A 244 12.67 0.12 -5.05
N ALA A 245 13.30 1.14 -5.63
CA ALA A 245 12.78 1.87 -6.77
C ALA A 245 13.47 1.44 -8.07
N VAL A 246 12.68 1.32 -9.14
CA VAL A 246 13.16 1.06 -10.50
C VAL A 246 12.44 1.96 -11.48
N ASP A 247 13.20 2.62 -12.34
CA ASP A 247 12.68 3.32 -13.51
C ASP A 247 12.64 2.35 -14.68
N VAL A 248 11.49 2.26 -15.35
CA VAL A 248 11.27 1.36 -16.47
C VAL A 248 11.17 2.14 -17.79
N ALA A 249 11.88 1.68 -18.81
CA ALA A 249 11.83 2.24 -20.16
C ALA A 249 11.24 1.23 -21.17
N SER A 250 10.95 1.74 -22.36
CA SER A 250 10.62 0.91 -23.53
C SER A 250 11.90 0.45 -24.24
N PRO A 251 11.89 -0.71 -24.94
CA PRO A 251 13.07 -1.20 -25.67
C PRO A 251 13.57 -0.25 -26.76
N THR A 252 12.69 0.57 -27.33
CA THR A 252 13.02 1.55 -28.37
C THR A 252 13.51 2.88 -27.79
N GLY A 253 13.49 3.05 -26.46
CA GLY A 253 13.76 4.32 -25.81
C GLY A 253 12.63 5.34 -25.91
N ALA A 254 11.51 5.00 -26.58
CA ALA A 254 10.36 5.88 -26.71
C ALA A 254 9.81 6.30 -25.35
N CYS A 255 9.63 7.62 -25.18
CA CYS A 255 9.13 8.25 -23.96
C CYS A 255 9.90 7.90 -22.68
N THR A 256 11.20 7.59 -22.78
CA THR A 256 12.02 7.25 -21.60
C THR A 256 12.00 8.39 -20.60
N LEU A 257 11.57 8.09 -19.37
CA LEU A 257 11.45 9.04 -18.25
C LEU A 257 10.59 10.28 -18.57
N LEU A 258 9.54 10.10 -19.39
CA LEU A 258 8.58 11.14 -19.76
C LEU A 258 7.14 10.67 -19.51
N ALA A 259 6.23 11.62 -19.25
CA ALA A 259 4.82 11.32 -18.95
C ALA A 259 4.11 10.51 -20.06
N CYS A 260 4.55 10.67 -21.32
CA CYS A 260 4.02 9.90 -22.45
C CYS A 260 4.36 8.40 -22.38
N PHE A 261 5.25 7.96 -21.47
CA PHE A 261 5.52 6.55 -21.22
C PHE A 261 4.25 5.79 -20.83
N SER A 262 3.33 6.45 -20.13
CA SER A 262 2.01 5.91 -19.77
C SER A 262 1.20 5.39 -20.98
N ALA A 263 1.45 5.92 -22.17
CA ALA A 263 0.75 5.51 -23.39
C ALA A 263 1.40 4.31 -24.09
N THR A 264 2.64 3.96 -23.76
CA THR A 264 3.37 2.82 -24.34
C THR A 264 2.79 1.48 -23.87
N PRO A 265 3.05 0.36 -24.58
CA PRO A 265 2.67 -0.97 -24.11
C PRO A 265 3.20 -1.27 -22.69
N GLN A 266 4.44 -0.87 -22.40
CA GLN A 266 5.09 -1.05 -21.10
C GLN A 266 4.38 -0.25 -20.01
N GLY A 267 4.15 1.05 -20.23
CA GLY A 267 3.47 1.92 -19.28
C GLY A 267 2.04 1.47 -18.95
N ARG A 268 1.28 1.04 -19.97
CA ARG A 268 -0.06 0.48 -19.76
C ARG A 268 -0.02 -0.82 -18.98
N TRP A 269 0.92 -1.71 -19.32
CA TRP A 269 1.05 -3.01 -18.67
C TRP A 269 1.42 -2.86 -17.20
N ILE A 270 2.40 -2.02 -16.85
CA ILE A 270 2.77 -1.82 -15.44
C ILE A 270 1.64 -1.16 -14.64
N ALA A 271 0.90 -0.21 -15.21
CA ALA A 271 -0.22 0.43 -14.53
C ALA A 271 -1.36 -0.57 -14.19
N ALA A 272 -1.52 -1.58 -15.05
CA ALA A 272 -2.45 -2.68 -14.84
C ALA A 272 -1.89 -3.71 -13.84
N HIS A 273 -0.64 -4.16 -13.97
CA HIS A 273 -0.16 -5.42 -13.37
C HIS A 273 0.96 -5.28 -12.33
N ALA A 274 1.66 -4.15 -12.24
CA ALA A 274 2.84 -4.04 -11.35
C ALA A 274 2.53 -4.36 -9.88
N HIS A 275 1.32 -4.02 -9.43
CA HIS A 275 0.83 -4.28 -8.08
C HIS A 275 0.75 -5.77 -7.74
N GLU A 276 0.57 -6.64 -8.73
CA GLU A 276 0.53 -8.09 -8.53
C GLU A 276 1.88 -8.66 -8.09
N TYR A 277 2.95 -7.97 -8.48
CA TYR A 277 4.35 -8.32 -8.21
C TYR A 277 4.96 -7.54 -7.05
N GLY A 278 4.20 -6.62 -6.44
CA GLY A 278 4.66 -5.85 -5.28
C GLY A 278 5.12 -4.44 -5.58
N PHE A 279 4.89 -3.93 -6.79
CA PHE A 279 5.24 -2.57 -7.19
C PHE A 279 4.03 -1.66 -7.27
N VAL A 280 4.21 -0.39 -6.92
CA VAL A 280 3.24 0.68 -7.19
C VAL A 280 3.87 1.72 -8.11
N VAL A 281 3.08 2.35 -8.97
CA VAL A 281 3.50 3.58 -9.64
C VAL A 281 3.58 4.66 -8.56
N ARG A 282 4.80 5.10 -8.24
CA ARG A 282 5.07 5.84 -6.99
C ARG A 282 4.54 7.26 -7.00
N TYR A 283 4.54 7.90 -8.17
CA TYR A 283 4.13 9.29 -8.38
C TYR A 283 3.00 9.34 -9.40
N PRO A 284 1.74 9.11 -8.98
CA PRO A 284 0.59 9.09 -9.88
C PRO A 284 0.20 10.48 -10.40
N GLN A 285 -0.57 10.51 -11.49
CA GLN A 285 -1.02 11.76 -12.11
C GLN A 285 -1.87 12.58 -11.13
N GLY A 286 -1.61 13.89 -11.06
CA GLY A 286 -2.33 14.82 -10.19
C GLY A 286 -1.96 14.73 -8.70
N GLN A 287 -0.96 13.93 -8.32
CA GLN A 287 -0.58 13.72 -6.92
C GLN A 287 0.65 14.49 -6.47
N THR A 288 1.15 15.42 -7.28
CA THR A 288 2.25 16.33 -6.89
C THR A 288 1.99 17.06 -5.56
N PRO A 289 0.76 17.52 -5.23
CA PRO A 289 0.48 18.10 -3.91
C PRO A 289 0.69 17.13 -2.74
N SER A 290 0.59 15.82 -2.98
CA SER A 290 0.79 14.78 -1.96
C SER A 290 2.25 14.30 -1.92
N THR A 291 2.89 14.09 -3.08
CA THR A 291 4.19 13.41 -3.18
C THR A 291 5.36 14.37 -3.34
N GLY A 292 5.11 15.58 -3.83
CA GLY A 292 6.13 16.56 -4.22
C GLY A 292 6.78 16.32 -5.57
N TYR A 293 6.38 15.28 -6.32
CA TYR A 293 6.94 14.97 -7.64
C TYR A 293 5.89 15.05 -8.73
N ALA A 294 6.33 15.36 -9.96
CA ALA A 294 5.49 15.31 -11.15
C ALA A 294 4.99 13.88 -11.41
N TYR A 295 4.10 13.71 -12.41
CA TYR A 295 3.64 12.38 -12.81
C TYR A 295 4.79 11.57 -13.43
N GLU A 296 5.14 10.46 -12.81
CA GLU A 296 6.20 9.55 -13.27
C GLU A 296 5.65 8.14 -13.50
N PRO A 297 4.99 7.87 -14.63
CA PRO A 297 4.45 6.55 -14.93
C PRO A 297 5.51 5.44 -14.98
N TRP A 298 6.78 5.78 -15.18
CA TRP A 298 7.89 4.84 -15.27
C TRP A 298 8.45 4.42 -13.90
N HIS A 299 8.23 5.22 -12.85
CA HIS A 299 8.88 5.06 -11.55
C HIS A 299 8.08 4.09 -10.68
N LEU A 300 8.62 2.88 -10.52
CA LEU A 300 8.00 1.82 -9.74
C LEU A 300 8.68 1.68 -8.38
N ARG A 301 7.86 1.68 -7.32
CA ARG A 301 8.31 1.46 -5.94
C ARG A 301 7.85 0.11 -5.42
N TYR A 302 8.79 -0.74 -5.00
CA TYR A 302 8.50 -2.01 -4.35
C TYR A 302 8.06 -1.80 -2.89
N VAL A 303 6.91 -2.36 -2.54
CA VAL A 303 6.33 -2.36 -1.18
C VAL A 303 5.87 -3.76 -0.72
N GLY A 304 6.21 -4.79 -1.51
CA GLY A 304 5.75 -6.17 -1.30
C GLY A 304 4.38 -6.46 -1.93
N PRO A 305 4.13 -7.70 -2.40
CA PRO A 305 2.88 -8.05 -3.10
C PRO A 305 1.60 -7.80 -2.32
N ALA A 306 1.58 -8.09 -1.02
CA ALA A 306 0.39 -7.89 -0.19
C ALA A 306 0.01 -6.41 -0.09
N THR A 307 0.99 -5.55 0.21
CA THR A 307 0.81 -4.10 0.32
C THR A 307 0.45 -3.50 -1.02
N ALA A 308 1.17 -3.82 -2.11
CA ALA A 308 0.89 -3.24 -3.42
C ALA A 308 -0.53 -3.58 -3.92
N LYS A 309 -0.99 -4.82 -3.69
CA LYS A 309 -2.37 -5.20 -3.98
C LYS A 309 -3.38 -4.43 -3.12
N SER A 310 -3.10 -4.22 -1.84
CA SER A 310 -3.95 -3.40 -0.97
C SER A 310 -3.97 -1.93 -1.43
N VAL A 311 -2.84 -1.36 -1.83
CA VAL A 311 -2.77 0.00 -2.41
C VAL A 311 -3.69 0.08 -3.63
N LYS A 312 -3.54 -0.83 -4.59
CA LYS A 312 -4.37 -0.86 -5.80
C LYS A 312 -5.86 -0.99 -5.49
N ARG A 313 -6.25 -1.92 -4.61
CA ARG A 313 -7.66 -2.12 -4.23
C ARG A 313 -8.27 -0.95 -3.48
N SER A 314 -7.47 -0.24 -2.67
CA SER A 314 -7.95 0.84 -1.83
C SER A 314 -8.46 2.05 -2.62
N GLY A 315 -8.07 2.18 -3.90
CA GLY A 315 -8.37 3.36 -4.72
C GLY A 315 -7.71 4.65 -4.21
N ARG A 316 -6.79 4.57 -3.25
CA ARG A 316 -6.09 5.72 -2.69
C ARG A 316 -5.14 6.30 -3.73
N ALA A 317 -5.10 7.63 -3.80
CA ALA A 317 -4.44 8.32 -4.88
C ALA A 317 -2.90 8.26 -4.81
N SER A 318 -2.32 8.09 -3.62
CA SER A 318 -0.87 7.99 -3.40
C SER A 318 -0.53 6.98 -2.29
N LEU A 319 0.75 6.60 -2.19
CA LEU A 319 1.24 5.76 -1.09
C LEU A 319 1.10 6.47 0.26
N GLU A 320 1.34 7.78 0.31
CA GLU A 320 1.11 8.63 1.48
C GLU A 320 -0.35 8.55 1.95
N ALA A 321 -1.31 8.79 1.05
CA ALA A 321 -2.73 8.74 1.36
C ALA A 321 -3.19 7.33 1.81
N TYR A 322 -2.58 6.27 1.26
CA TYR A 322 -2.85 4.88 1.65
C TYR A 322 -2.31 4.51 3.05
N LEU A 323 -1.23 5.14 3.48
CA LEU A 323 -0.62 4.94 4.80
C LEU A 323 -1.11 5.93 5.85
N GLY A 324 -1.92 6.93 5.46
CA GLY A 324 -2.32 8.02 6.34
C GLY A 324 -1.16 8.95 6.72
N LEU A 325 -0.15 9.06 5.84
CA LEU A 325 0.98 9.97 6.04
C LEU A 325 0.63 11.39 5.57
N PRO A 326 1.21 12.44 6.17
CA PRO A 326 1.13 13.80 5.66
C PRO A 326 1.65 13.90 4.22
N ALA A 327 1.16 14.89 3.50
CA ALA A 327 1.71 15.28 2.20
C ALA A 327 3.15 15.81 2.36
N ALA A 328 3.98 15.61 1.33
CA ALA A 328 5.37 16.07 1.30
C ALA A 328 5.69 16.84 0.00
N PRO A 329 5.00 17.98 -0.28
CA PRO A 329 5.17 18.72 -1.53
C PRO A 329 6.54 19.39 -1.67
N THR A 330 7.16 19.76 -0.54
CA THR A 330 8.41 20.53 -0.44
C THR A 330 9.34 19.94 0.62
N TYR A 331 10.58 20.45 0.66
CA TYR A 331 11.57 20.16 1.70
C TYR A 331 11.54 21.19 2.83
#